data_AF-A0A1V9EAN2-F1
#
_entry.id   AF-A0A1V9EAN2-F1
#
_cell.length_a   1.000
_cell.length_b   1.000
_cell.length_c   1.000
_cell.angle_alpha   90.00
_cell.angle_beta   90.00
_cell.angle_gamma   90.00
#
_symmetry.space_group_name_H-M   'P 1'
#
loop_
_entity.id
_entity.type
_entity.pdbx_description
1 polymer ?
#
loop_
_entity_poly.entity_id
_entity_poly.type
_entity_poly.pdbx_seq_one_letter_code
_entity_poly.pdbx_strand_id
1 'polypeptide(L)'
;MKYMKGFLVTILSLTLALTTQAGNDKNIVSSVLKSAMVYRVGAELTHSARVTLNQGNNDLIIDNISNRIDINSLQIGNNGNVTILSVEFSTNYLRNEQKLPQVKRLEDSLESVNAEITRVQVVIKTDKELLDLLKANKEIRGDQTGVSVIELTKMMDYYRTKTLELQSEISKYTEKESKLLESVARINKQIKEEEQKNNKSIGRLSLQLYSPMAGQYDFTISYVTPAASWNPSYDLRVENINKPVALAYKAKLTQSTGIDWQQVKLALSTSVPAQHNNAPDIKSWFLAFTNPNPVSNALSGMIPGVAVTRAPTAAMQEVVVVGYGSRKDDDAYEKEQAEPIYVVNGSIISKAEYNKIEKRAIKSTEVLKAGQATAMYGSRAASGVVVVTLKEMGDYVNVKDNELNVVFDIDMPYDVPSNGKEQNVSLKDFKVPAHYKYYSVPRLDKDAYLVGEIVDWEALNLLPGEANIIFEGTYIGKTSIDANSVLDTLSLTLGRDKRVMITREKLSDFSSVKFLGSNKKQTFTYEITVRNNKKEAVQMELRDQYPLSTNKDIEVELLQSDGASVNTETGILTWKPQLAPGEIKKYRISYSVKYPKDKQINL
;
A
#
# COMPACT_ATOMS: atom_id res chain seq x y z
N MET A 1 -63.36 70.26 55.10
CA MET A 1 -62.83 70.45 53.73
C MET A 1 -62.06 69.17 53.41
N LYS A 2 -62.34 68.31 52.40
CA LYS A 2 -62.81 68.49 51.00
C LYS A 2 -61.92 69.51 50.27
N TYR A 3 -61.22 69.21 49.18
CA TYR A 3 -61.40 68.23 48.07
C TYR A 3 -60.16 67.28 47.97
N MET A 4 -60.10 66.09 47.35
CA MET A 4 -60.87 65.33 46.32
C MET A 4 -60.26 65.35 44.89
N LYS A 5 -60.04 64.14 44.32
CA LYS A 5 -59.40 63.78 43.01
C LYS A 5 -57.87 63.99 42.97
N GLY A 6 -57.05 63.11 42.36
CA GLY A 6 -57.29 61.76 41.85
C GLY A 6 -56.79 61.52 40.42
N PHE A 7 -55.75 60.71 40.24
CA PHE A 7 -55.37 60.11 38.96
C PHE A 7 -54.68 58.75 39.18
N LEU A 8 -54.64 57.90 38.14
CA LEU A 8 -54.23 56.50 38.19
C LEU A 8 -53.17 56.25 37.11
N VAL A 9 -51.96 55.85 37.51
CA VAL A 9 -50.86 55.50 36.57
C VAL A 9 -50.23 54.18 36.98
N THR A 10 -50.00 53.35 35.98
CA THR A 10 -49.64 51.93 36.00
C THR A 10 -48.13 51.68 36.14
N ILE A 11 -47.76 50.43 36.52
CA ILE A 11 -46.45 49.77 36.27
C ILE A 11 -45.29 50.39 37.13
N LEU A 12 -44.50 49.63 37.89
CA LEU A 12 -43.69 48.49 37.43
C LEU A 12 -43.53 47.40 38.51
N SER A 13 -44.12 46.22 38.28
CA SER A 13 -43.77 45.01 39.03
C SER A 13 -42.44 44.46 38.51
N LEU A 14 -41.37 44.51 39.31
CA LEU A 14 -40.05 44.04 38.92
C LEU A 14 -39.98 42.50 38.97
N THR A 15 -40.63 41.84 38.00
CA THR A 15 -40.45 40.41 37.76
C THR A 15 -39.02 40.17 37.31
N LEU A 16 -38.17 39.69 38.23
CA LEU A 16 -36.79 39.33 37.95
C LEU A 16 -36.78 38.07 37.08
N ALA A 17 -36.93 38.26 35.78
CA ALA A 17 -36.80 37.20 34.79
C ALA A 17 -35.37 36.67 34.83
N LEU A 18 -35.18 35.53 35.52
CA LEU A 18 -34.01 34.68 35.37
C LEU A 18 -34.01 34.14 33.94
N THR A 19 -33.53 34.96 33.01
CA THR A 19 -33.09 34.51 31.70
C THR A 19 -31.88 33.62 31.92
N THR A 20 -32.13 32.34 32.17
CA THR A 20 -31.14 31.30 31.94
C THR A 20 -30.74 31.44 30.48
N GLN A 21 -29.58 32.04 30.23
CA GLN A 21 -28.92 31.86 28.95
C GLN A 21 -28.64 30.38 28.85
N ALA A 22 -29.47 29.68 28.06
CA ALA A 22 -29.11 28.38 27.53
C ALA A 22 -27.95 28.64 26.55
N GLY A 23 -26.74 28.76 27.11
CA GLY A 23 -25.51 28.68 26.33
C GLY A 23 -25.58 27.35 25.61
N ASN A 24 -25.76 27.39 24.29
CA ASN A 24 -26.02 26.20 23.49
C ASN A 24 -24.71 25.47 23.20
N ASP A 25 -24.01 25.11 24.29
CA ASP A 25 -22.81 24.30 24.34
C ASP A 25 -23.19 22.89 23.90
N LYS A 26 -23.31 22.72 22.57
CA LYS A 26 -23.57 21.44 21.91
C LYS A 26 -22.59 20.43 22.48
N ASN A 27 -23.09 19.33 23.02
CA ASN A 27 -22.25 18.33 23.67
C ASN A 27 -21.26 17.77 22.64
N ILE A 28 -19.94 17.98 22.81
CA ILE A 28 -18.93 17.52 21.86
C ILE A 28 -18.25 16.26 22.42
N VAL A 29 -18.40 15.15 21.72
CA VAL A 29 -17.80 13.85 22.08
C VAL A 29 -16.90 13.37 20.95
N SER A 30 -15.66 13.03 21.26
CA SER A 30 -14.74 12.45 20.28
C SER A 30 -14.97 10.94 20.17
N SER A 31 -15.16 10.46 18.93
CA SER A 31 -15.36 9.04 18.68
C SER A 31 -14.03 8.27 18.60
N VAL A 32 -14.06 6.98 18.93
CA VAL A 32 -12.90 6.08 18.81
C VAL A 32 -13.18 5.06 17.73
N LEU A 33 -12.39 5.08 16.64
CA LEU A 33 -12.40 4.05 15.59
C LEU A 33 -12.06 2.69 16.20
N LYS A 34 -12.82 1.64 15.87
CA LYS A 34 -12.65 0.28 16.41
C LYS A 34 -12.31 -0.75 15.34
N SER A 35 -12.95 -0.66 14.18
CA SER A 35 -12.68 -1.53 13.03
C SER A 35 -12.69 -0.76 11.72
N ALA A 36 -11.86 -1.22 10.79
CA ALA A 36 -11.82 -0.73 9.42
C ALA A 36 -11.84 -1.94 8.46
N MET A 37 -12.90 -2.05 7.64
CA MET A 37 -12.95 -3.00 6.53
C MET A 37 -12.58 -2.27 5.25
N VAL A 38 -11.38 -2.48 4.72
CA VAL A 38 -10.89 -1.77 3.53
C VAL A 38 -11.21 -2.58 2.28
N TYR A 39 -11.71 -1.90 1.26
CA TYR A 39 -12.08 -2.46 -0.03
C TYR A 39 -11.02 -2.12 -1.08
N ARG A 40 -11.15 -2.70 -2.29
CA ARG A 40 -10.32 -2.29 -3.43
C ARG A 40 -10.51 -0.81 -3.78
N VAL A 41 -11.69 -0.26 -3.51
CA VAL A 41 -11.99 1.18 -3.52
C VAL A 41 -12.89 1.50 -2.32
N GLY A 42 -12.40 2.34 -1.41
CA GLY A 42 -13.08 2.73 -0.17
C GLY A 42 -12.74 1.88 1.06
N ALA A 43 -13.30 2.24 2.21
CA ALA A 43 -13.35 1.42 3.42
C ALA A 43 -14.66 1.67 4.18
N GLU A 44 -15.15 0.68 4.91
CA GLU A 44 -16.14 0.89 5.99
C GLU A 44 -15.39 1.10 7.31
N LEU A 45 -15.75 2.16 8.04
CA LEU A 45 -15.15 2.51 9.32
C LEU A 45 -16.21 2.49 10.42
N THR A 46 -15.98 1.70 11.47
CA THR A 46 -16.90 1.58 12.62
C THR A 46 -16.30 2.18 13.88
N HIS A 47 -16.96 3.19 14.43
CA HIS A 47 -16.55 3.96 15.60
C HIS A 47 -17.47 3.69 16.79
N SER A 48 -16.94 3.87 18.01
CA SER A 48 -17.71 3.94 19.25
C SER A 48 -17.62 5.33 19.88
N ALA A 49 -18.72 5.87 20.40
CA ALA A 49 -18.75 7.08 21.21
C ALA A 49 -19.67 6.89 22.44
N ARG A 50 -19.19 7.27 23.63
CA ARG A 50 -20.00 7.25 24.87
C ARG A 50 -20.46 8.66 25.19
N VAL A 51 -21.77 8.86 25.30
CA VAL A 51 -22.39 10.18 25.41
C VAL A 51 -23.29 10.22 26.65
N THR A 52 -23.21 11.31 27.43
CA THR A 52 -24.22 11.61 28.46
C THR A 52 -25.31 12.49 27.84
N LEU A 53 -26.57 12.08 27.94
CA LEU A 53 -27.74 12.81 27.42
C LEU A 53 -28.69 13.17 28.56
N ASN A 54 -29.36 14.32 28.42
CA ASN A 54 -30.47 14.74 29.26
C ASN A 54 -31.79 14.11 28.75
N GLN A 55 -32.82 14.08 29.60
CA GLN A 55 -34.17 13.74 29.18
C GLN A 55 -34.73 14.84 28.25
N GLY A 56 -35.38 14.44 27.16
CA GLY A 56 -35.88 15.34 26.12
C GLY A 56 -34.92 15.51 24.94
N ASN A 57 -34.94 16.70 24.35
CA ASN A 57 -34.13 17.02 23.17
C ASN A 57 -32.68 17.33 23.55
N ASN A 58 -31.72 16.87 22.73
CA ASN A 58 -30.29 17.09 22.90
C ASN A 58 -29.63 17.43 21.56
N ASP A 59 -28.78 18.46 21.53
CA ASP A 59 -27.83 18.71 20.44
C ASP A 59 -26.48 18.06 20.77
N LEU A 60 -25.99 17.18 19.89
CA LEU A 60 -24.72 16.45 20.03
C LEU A 60 -23.84 16.67 18.79
N ILE A 61 -22.52 16.83 19.01
CA ILE A 61 -21.51 16.78 17.95
C ILE A 61 -20.60 15.58 18.23
N ILE A 62 -20.54 14.63 17.30
CA ILE A 62 -19.53 13.56 17.32
C ILE A 62 -18.38 13.97 16.40
N ASP A 63 -17.14 14.01 16.91
CA ASP A 63 -15.94 14.26 16.12
C ASP A 63 -15.00 13.05 16.02
N ASN A 64 -13.84 13.24 15.39
CA ASN A 64 -12.92 12.17 14.98
C ASN A 64 -13.56 11.16 13.99
N ILE A 65 -14.48 11.65 13.15
CA ILE A 65 -15.04 10.94 12.00
C ILE A 65 -14.18 11.26 10.76
N SER A 66 -14.20 10.41 9.73
CA SER A 66 -13.49 10.70 8.49
C SER A 66 -13.95 12.00 7.82
N ASN A 67 -13.01 12.75 7.24
CA ASN A 67 -13.28 13.97 6.49
C ASN A 67 -13.99 13.77 5.14
N ARG A 68 -14.20 12.53 4.70
CA ARG A 68 -14.96 12.18 3.50
C ARG A 68 -15.75 10.92 3.78
N ILE A 69 -17.08 11.01 3.79
CA ILE A 69 -17.99 9.87 3.96
C ILE A 69 -19.01 9.85 2.83
N ASP A 70 -19.53 8.67 2.49
CA ASP A 70 -20.81 8.57 1.79
C ASP A 70 -21.93 8.67 2.83
N ILE A 71 -22.63 9.80 2.85
CA ILE A 71 -23.71 10.08 3.81
C ILE A 71 -24.86 9.05 3.72
N ASN A 72 -25.07 8.42 2.56
CA ASN A 72 -26.11 7.41 2.36
C ASN A 72 -25.77 6.07 3.01
N SER A 73 -24.50 5.85 3.33
CA SER A 73 -24.01 4.65 4.02
C SER A 73 -23.97 4.80 5.55
N LEU A 74 -24.27 5.99 6.08
CA LEU A 74 -24.11 6.31 7.50
C LEU A 74 -25.18 5.61 8.35
N GLN A 75 -24.73 4.74 9.26
CA GLN A 75 -25.55 4.06 10.24
C GLN A 75 -25.12 4.46 11.65
N ILE A 76 -26.08 4.82 12.50
CA ILE A 76 -25.86 5.21 13.90
C ILE A 76 -26.74 4.33 14.79
N GLY A 77 -26.16 3.27 15.33
CA GLY A 77 -26.79 2.45 16.37
C GLY A 77 -26.57 3.08 17.75
N ASN A 78 -27.49 2.84 18.69
CA ASN A 78 -27.30 3.15 20.10
C ASN A 78 -27.90 2.05 20.98
N ASN A 79 -27.43 1.95 22.23
CA ASN A 79 -27.82 0.89 23.16
C ASN A 79 -29.07 1.20 24.03
N GLY A 80 -29.88 2.19 23.65
CA GLY A 80 -31.09 2.57 24.39
C GLY A 80 -32.24 2.99 23.47
N ASN A 81 -33.26 3.63 24.06
CA ASN A 81 -34.42 4.15 23.34
C ASN A 81 -34.18 5.59 22.83
N VAL A 82 -32.96 5.92 22.39
CA VAL A 82 -32.65 7.27 21.88
C VAL A 82 -33.04 7.37 20.41
N THR A 83 -33.90 8.33 20.08
CA THR A 83 -34.36 8.60 18.72
C THR A 83 -33.47 9.66 18.08
N ILE A 84 -32.98 9.38 16.86
CA ILE A 84 -32.23 10.34 16.05
C ILE A 84 -33.25 11.11 15.19
N LEU A 85 -33.29 12.44 15.35
CA LEU A 85 -34.23 13.33 14.66
C LEU A 85 -33.63 13.93 13.38
N SER A 86 -32.33 14.27 13.43
CA SER A 86 -31.58 14.75 12.26
C SER A 86 -30.10 14.42 12.38
N VAL A 87 -29.43 14.36 11.22
CA VAL A 87 -28.00 14.09 11.06
C VAL A 87 -27.43 15.01 9.99
N GLU A 88 -26.39 15.76 10.31
CA GLU A 88 -25.67 16.63 9.38
C GLU A 88 -24.17 16.32 9.46
N PHE A 89 -23.56 15.96 8.33
CA PHE A 89 -22.12 15.79 8.20
C PHE A 89 -21.44 17.12 7.83
N SER A 90 -20.36 17.47 8.53
CA SER A 90 -19.54 18.64 8.25
C SER A 90 -18.05 18.34 8.41
N THR A 91 -17.22 19.03 7.64
CA THR A 91 -15.75 18.95 7.71
C THR A 91 -15.20 20.16 8.45
N ASN A 92 -14.51 19.96 9.57
CA ASN A 92 -13.87 21.07 10.27
C ASN A 92 -12.50 21.39 9.65
N TYR A 93 -12.46 22.44 8.82
CA TYR A 93 -11.23 23.03 8.28
C TYR A 93 -10.53 24.00 9.25
N LEU A 94 -11.20 24.41 10.33
CA LEU A 94 -10.80 25.53 11.18
C LEU A 94 -10.11 25.11 12.49
N ARG A 95 -9.77 23.83 12.69
CA ARG A 95 -8.97 23.38 13.86
C ARG A 95 -7.48 23.67 13.67
N ASN A 96 -7.13 24.95 13.53
CA ASN A 96 -5.84 25.44 13.99
C ASN A 96 -5.72 25.11 15.48
N GLU A 97 -4.73 24.29 15.86
CA GLU A 97 -4.03 24.37 17.18
C GLU A 97 -2.99 23.25 17.34
N GLN A 98 -3.25 22.05 16.81
CA GLN A 98 -2.29 20.93 16.86
C GLN A 98 -1.63 20.68 15.50
N LYS A 99 -0.70 21.57 15.14
CA LYS A 99 0.35 21.23 14.18
C LYS A 99 1.09 19.98 14.67
N LEU A 100 1.48 19.10 13.75
CA LEU A 100 2.24 17.89 14.09
C LEU A 100 3.46 18.26 14.96
N PRO A 101 3.79 17.48 16.02
CA PRO A 101 4.99 17.74 16.84
C PRO A 101 6.32 17.71 16.07
N GLN A 102 6.32 17.26 14.81
CA GLN A 102 7.45 17.41 13.87
C GLN A 102 7.43 18.77 13.17
N VAL A 103 6.28 19.21 12.61
CA VAL A 103 6.10 20.53 12.02
C VAL A 103 6.46 21.63 13.01
N LYS A 104 5.92 21.58 14.24
CA LYS A 104 6.23 22.61 15.24
C LYS A 104 7.75 22.72 15.51
N ARG A 105 8.44 21.59 15.72
CA ARG A 105 9.91 21.60 15.93
C ARG A 105 10.70 22.14 14.74
N LEU A 106 10.19 21.99 13.51
CA LEU A 106 10.80 22.59 12.32
C LEU A 106 10.55 24.10 12.27
N GLU A 107 9.38 24.58 12.71
CA GLU A 107 9.07 26.01 12.85
C GLU A 107 9.89 26.68 13.96
N ASP A 108 9.97 26.04 15.14
CA ASP A 108 10.83 26.48 16.26
C ASP A 108 12.31 26.60 15.78
N SER A 109 12.77 25.67 14.94
CA SER A 109 14.10 25.70 14.32
C SER A 109 14.24 26.76 13.22
N LEU A 110 13.17 27.04 12.46
CA LEU A 110 13.14 28.07 11.41
C LEU A 110 13.28 29.46 12.04
N GLU A 111 12.56 29.72 13.12
CA GLU A 111 12.65 30.97 13.89
C GLU A 111 14.08 31.19 14.42
N SER A 112 14.70 30.16 15.02
CA SER A 112 16.07 30.22 15.52
C SER A 112 17.11 30.50 14.42
N VAL A 113 16.95 29.93 13.22
CA VAL A 113 17.83 30.20 12.07
C VAL A 113 17.62 31.61 11.51
N ASN A 114 16.37 32.07 11.41
CA ASN A 114 16.05 33.44 10.96
C ASN A 114 16.64 34.50 11.91
N ALA A 115 16.55 34.28 13.22
CA ALA A 115 17.15 35.17 14.22
C ALA A 115 18.68 35.26 14.07
N GLU A 116 19.35 34.16 13.72
CA GLU A 116 20.79 34.16 13.44
C GLU A 116 21.13 34.86 12.12
N ILE A 117 20.29 34.75 11.08
CA ILE A 117 20.43 35.53 9.84
C ILE A 117 20.36 37.03 10.16
N THR A 118 19.39 37.49 10.96
CA THR A 118 19.27 38.90 11.34
C THR A 118 20.52 39.40 12.07
N ARG A 119 21.11 38.61 12.98
CA ARG A 119 22.39 38.96 13.63
C ARG A 119 23.53 39.11 12.63
N VAL A 120 23.66 38.17 11.69
CA VAL A 120 24.69 38.19 10.65
C VAL A 120 24.53 39.39 9.71
N GLN A 121 23.29 39.71 9.31
CA GLN A 121 22.97 40.89 8.51
C GLN A 121 23.31 42.21 9.21
N VAL A 122 23.11 42.30 10.53
CA VAL A 122 23.53 43.48 11.32
C VAL A 122 25.04 43.65 11.26
N VAL A 123 25.84 42.59 11.45
CA VAL A 123 27.32 42.67 11.36
C VAL A 123 27.76 43.08 9.95
N ILE A 124 27.24 42.41 8.91
CA ILE A 124 27.53 42.75 7.50
C ILE A 124 27.20 44.22 7.19
N LYS A 125 26.11 44.74 7.75
CA LYS A 125 25.71 46.14 7.59
C LYS A 125 26.71 47.07 8.28
N THR A 126 27.03 46.84 9.56
CA THR A 126 27.95 47.68 10.33
C THR A 126 29.35 47.71 9.73
N ASP A 127 29.88 46.57 9.26
CA ASP A 127 31.19 46.52 8.61
C ASP A 127 31.20 47.26 7.26
N LYS A 128 30.08 47.24 6.51
CA LYS A 128 29.91 48.03 5.28
C LYS A 128 29.85 49.54 5.57
N GLU A 129 29.06 49.95 6.56
CA GLU A 129 28.97 51.36 6.98
C GLU A 129 30.34 51.89 7.46
N LEU A 130 31.12 51.08 8.22
CA LEU A 130 32.48 51.43 8.62
C LEU A 130 33.45 51.47 7.43
N LEU A 131 33.35 50.54 6.48
CA LEU A 131 34.15 50.54 5.25
C LEU A 131 33.85 51.77 4.38
N ASP A 132 32.60 52.25 4.35
CA ASP A 132 32.23 53.46 3.60
C ASP A 132 32.67 54.74 4.32
N LEU A 133 32.65 54.79 5.66
CA LEU A 133 33.30 55.87 6.43
C LEU A 133 34.81 55.95 6.18
N LEU A 134 35.50 54.80 6.08
CA LEU A 134 36.92 54.76 5.74
C LEU A 134 37.20 55.23 4.30
N LYS A 135 36.26 55.04 3.35
CA LYS A 135 36.35 55.63 2.00
C LYS A 135 36.14 57.14 2.04
N ALA A 136 35.10 57.63 2.73
CA ALA A 136 34.81 59.06 2.80
C ALA A 136 35.98 59.84 3.42
N ASN A 137 36.58 59.34 4.50
CA ASN A 137 37.73 59.98 5.15
C ASN A 137 39.02 59.99 4.31
N LYS A 138 39.09 59.25 3.19
CA LYS A 138 40.17 59.36 2.19
C LYS A 138 40.07 60.65 1.36
N GLU A 139 38.85 61.16 1.18
CA GLU A 139 38.57 62.35 0.36
C GLU A 139 38.66 63.65 1.17
N ILE A 140 38.63 63.56 2.52
CA ILE A 140 38.83 64.70 3.44
C ILE A 140 40.32 65.08 3.53
N ARG A 141 40.86 65.58 2.42
CA ARG A 141 42.12 66.34 2.39
C ARG A 141 41.80 67.80 2.06
N GLY A 142 41.54 68.59 3.10
CA GLY A 142 41.48 70.05 2.96
C GLY A 142 42.87 70.63 2.69
N ASP A 143 42.93 71.72 1.92
CA ASP A 143 44.17 72.31 1.36
C ASP A 143 45.14 72.96 2.38
N GLN A 144 45.03 72.65 3.68
CA GLN A 144 45.85 73.27 4.73
C GLN A 144 46.26 72.28 5.82
N THR A 145 47.47 71.70 5.70
CA THR A 145 48.52 71.55 6.74
C THR A 145 49.60 70.54 6.30
N GLY A 146 50.83 70.74 6.79
CA GLY A 146 52.00 69.94 6.38
C GLY A 146 52.10 68.59 7.08
N VAL A 147 51.35 67.58 6.62
CA VAL A 147 51.49 66.19 7.06
C VAL A 147 52.80 65.59 6.53
N SER A 148 53.58 64.92 7.39
CA SER A 148 54.83 64.26 6.97
C SER A 148 54.55 63.08 6.04
N VAL A 149 55.44 62.84 5.07
CA VAL A 149 55.36 61.67 4.18
C VAL A 149 55.29 60.36 4.97
N ILE A 150 55.98 60.29 6.12
CA ILE A 150 55.99 59.13 7.02
C ILE A 150 54.63 58.91 7.69
N GLU A 151 53.93 59.98 8.04
CA GLU A 151 52.59 59.91 8.64
C GLU A 151 51.54 59.52 7.60
N LEU A 152 51.67 60.05 6.38
CA LEU A 152 50.85 59.64 5.24
C LEU A 152 51.01 58.15 4.93
N THR A 153 52.24 57.62 4.92
CA THR A 153 52.48 56.17 4.75
C THR A 153 51.80 55.35 5.85
N LYS A 154 52.02 55.69 7.13
CA LYS A 154 51.37 55.01 8.27
C LYS A 154 49.85 55.03 8.18
N MET A 155 49.27 56.16 7.77
CA MET A 155 47.82 56.30 7.59
C MET A 155 47.31 55.44 6.42
N MET A 156 48.03 55.41 5.30
CA MET A 156 47.70 54.57 4.14
C MET A 156 47.79 53.06 4.47
N ASP A 157 48.80 52.64 5.23
CA ASP A 157 48.94 51.26 5.68
C ASP A 157 47.84 50.87 6.68
N TYR A 158 47.44 51.77 7.58
CA TYR A 158 46.28 51.58 8.46
C TYR A 158 44.98 51.43 7.66
N TYR A 159 44.70 52.34 6.71
CA TYR A 159 43.53 52.25 5.83
C TYR A 159 43.52 50.95 5.03
N ARG A 160 44.65 50.55 4.44
CA ARG A 160 44.80 49.29 3.70
C ARG A 160 44.51 48.09 4.59
N THR A 161 45.09 48.05 5.79
CA THR A 161 44.92 46.95 6.74
C THR A 161 43.47 46.83 7.19
N LYS A 162 42.84 47.93 7.65
CA LYS A 162 41.43 47.92 8.07
C LYS A 162 40.46 47.63 6.93
N THR A 163 40.75 48.09 5.71
CA THR A 163 39.96 47.72 4.52
C THR A 163 39.97 46.22 4.28
N LEU A 164 41.13 45.57 4.35
CA LEU A 164 41.27 44.13 4.14
C LEU A 164 40.64 43.31 5.27
N GLU A 165 40.79 43.74 6.53
CA GLU A 165 40.11 43.12 7.68
C GLU A 165 38.58 43.15 7.53
N LEU A 166 38.00 44.33 7.24
CA LEU A 166 36.55 44.47 7.07
C LEU A 166 36.03 43.72 5.84
N GLN A 167 36.76 43.72 4.72
CA GLN A 167 36.40 42.92 3.55
C GLN A 167 36.45 41.41 3.84
N SER A 168 37.38 40.96 4.69
CA SER A 168 37.47 39.57 5.13
C SER A 168 36.27 39.17 6.01
N GLU A 169 35.95 39.96 7.04
CA GLU A 169 34.79 39.69 7.91
C GLU A 169 33.46 39.80 7.14
N ILE A 170 33.27 40.81 6.27
CA ILE A 170 32.08 40.90 5.39
C ILE A 170 31.95 39.63 4.54
N SER A 171 33.04 39.12 3.95
CA SER A 171 33.00 37.91 3.11
C SER A 171 32.64 36.67 3.91
N LYS A 172 33.30 36.47 5.06
CA LYS A 172 33.06 35.40 6.03
C LYS A 172 31.61 35.39 6.56
N TYR A 173 31.06 36.56 6.88
CA TYR A 173 29.67 36.67 7.33
C TYR A 173 28.67 36.49 6.17
N THR A 174 28.99 36.95 4.96
CA THR A 174 28.15 36.69 3.76
C THR A 174 28.10 35.19 3.42
N GLU A 175 29.22 34.47 3.57
CA GLU A 175 29.26 33.00 3.43
C GLU A 175 28.41 32.30 4.50
N LYS A 176 28.46 32.79 5.75
CA LYS A 176 27.61 32.32 6.84
C LYS A 176 26.12 32.59 6.56
N GLU A 177 25.77 33.77 6.04
CA GLU A 177 24.42 34.13 5.63
C GLU A 177 23.90 33.15 4.56
N SER A 178 24.69 32.86 3.51
CA SER A 178 24.32 31.89 2.46
C SER A 178 24.01 30.51 3.05
N LYS A 179 24.87 30.00 3.94
CA LYS A 179 24.68 28.68 4.60
C LYS A 179 23.45 28.64 5.52
N LEU A 180 23.08 29.77 6.13
CA LEU A 180 21.85 29.88 6.90
C LEU A 180 20.61 29.95 5.98
N LEU A 181 20.67 30.68 4.86
CA LEU A 181 19.60 30.73 3.86
C LEU A 181 19.36 29.37 3.19
N GLU A 182 20.41 28.60 2.87
CA GLU A 182 20.30 27.19 2.43
C GLU A 182 19.64 26.31 3.50
N SER A 183 19.83 26.63 4.78
CA SER A 183 19.21 25.91 5.90
C SER A 183 17.73 26.28 6.04
N VAL A 184 17.36 27.56 5.91
CA VAL A 184 15.98 28.03 5.79
C VAL A 184 15.26 27.34 4.61
N ALA A 185 15.89 27.27 3.43
CA ALA A 185 15.32 26.61 2.26
C ALA A 185 15.05 25.11 2.50
N ARG A 186 15.98 24.41 3.15
CA ARG A 186 15.81 22.99 3.53
C ARG A 186 14.72 22.79 4.58
N ILE A 187 14.67 23.63 5.62
CA ILE A 187 13.65 23.56 6.67
C ILE A 187 12.26 23.85 6.09
N ASN A 188 12.10 24.91 5.28
CA ASN A 188 10.84 25.23 4.62
C ASN A 188 10.38 24.11 3.66
N LYS A 189 11.30 23.44 2.95
CA LYS A 189 10.97 22.26 2.15
C LYS A 189 10.46 21.11 3.02
N GLN A 190 11.12 20.83 4.14
CA GLN A 190 10.68 19.79 5.07
C GLN A 190 9.32 20.12 5.70
N ILE A 191 9.09 21.37 6.15
CA ILE A 191 7.80 21.83 6.67
C ILE A 191 6.70 21.57 5.64
N LYS A 192 6.89 22.03 4.39
CA LYS A 192 5.92 21.81 3.31
C LYS A 192 5.67 20.33 3.02
N GLU A 193 6.71 19.48 3.09
CA GLU A 193 6.56 18.03 2.94
C GLU A 193 5.79 17.39 4.11
N GLU A 194 5.98 17.84 5.36
CA GLU A 194 5.18 17.39 6.51
C GLU A 194 3.74 17.93 6.48
N GLU A 195 3.53 19.18 6.07
CA GLU A 195 2.20 19.79 5.92
C GLU A 195 1.39 19.12 4.80
N GLN A 196 2.02 18.72 3.69
CA GLN A 196 1.35 17.95 2.63
C GLN A 196 0.94 16.54 3.06
N LYS A 197 1.56 15.97 4.12
CA LYS A 197 1.06 14.75 4.80
C LYS A 197 -0.11 15.03 5.74
N ASN A 198 -0.44 16.30 6.00
CA ASN A 198 -1.34 16.75 7.05
C ASN A 198 -2.62 17.42 6.52
N ASN A 199 -3.26 16.83 5.51
CA ASN A 199 -4.65 17.16 5.11
C ASN A 199 -5.70 16.70 6.16
N LYS A 200 -5.39 16.85 7.45
CA LYS A 200 -6.23 16.48 8.59
C LYS A 200 -7.27 17.55 8.91
N SER A 201 -8.07 17.91 7.90
CA SER A 201 -9.47 18.19 8.20
C SER A 201 -10.07 16.93 8.82
N ILE A 202 -10.99 17.09 9.78
CA ILE A 202 -11.65 15.98 10.48
C ILE A 202 -13.16 16.13 10.29
N GLY A 203 -13.83 15.01 10.05
CA GLY A 203 -15.28 14.94 9.92
C GLY A 203 -15.97 15.07 11.27
N ARG A 204 -17.18 15.63 11.23
CA ARG A 204 -18.09 15.79 12.35
C ARG A 204 -19.50 15.41 11.94
N LEU A 205 -20.23 14.80 12.87
CA LEU A 205 -21.67 14.58 12.77
C LEU A 205 -22.36 15.46 13.81
N SER A 206 -23.12 16.45 13.35
CA SER A 206 -24.10 17.16 14.17
C SER A 206 -25.37 16.30 14.22
N LEU A 207 -25.84 15.99 15.41
CA LEU A 207 -26.98 15.12 15.68
C LEU A 207 -27.99 15.85 16.56
N GLN A 208 -29.26 15.81 16.18
CA GLN A 208 -30.36 16.19 17.06
C GLN A 208 -31.06 14.93 17.53
N LEU A 209 -31.15 14.76 18.85
CA LEU A 209 -31.57 13.52 19.49
C LEU A 209 -32.73 13.77 20.45
N TYR A 210 -33.64 12.81 20.58
CA TYR A 210 -34.57 12.73 21.71
C TYR A 210 -34.21 11.53 22.58
N SER A 211 -34.03 11.75 23.89
CA SER A 211 -33.85 10.68 24.88
C SER A 211 -35.02 10.66 25.88
N PRO A 212 -35.69 9.52 26.09
CA PRO A 212 -36.81 9.42 27.04
C PRO A 212 -36.37 9.50 28.51
N MET A 213 -35.07 9.33 28.79
CA MET A 213 -34.47 9.42 30.14
C MET A 213 -33.10 10.10 30.06
N ALA A 214 -32.65 10.69 31.17
CA ALA A 214 -31.27 11.14 31.31
C ALA A 214 -30.36 9.94 31.63
N GLY A 215 -29.15 9.89 31.06
CA GLY A 215 -28.23 8.78 31.26
C GLY A 215 -27.01 8.78 30.34
N GLN A 216 -26.17 7.75 30.47
CA GLN A 216 -25.10 7.47 29.51
C GLN A 216 -25.54 6.43 28.48
N TYR A 217 -25.22 6.70 27.22
CA TYR A 217 -25.55 5.86 26.07
C TYR A 217 -24.29 5.60 25.24
N ASP A 218 -24.13 4.37 24.78
CA ASP A 218 -23.06 3.99 23.85
C ASP A 218 -23.63 4.00 22.43
N PHE A 219 -22.99 4.80 21.57
CA PHE A 219 -23.27 4.92 20.15
C PHE A 219 -22.24 4.17 19.32
N THR A 220 -22.72 3.45 18.31
CA THR A 220 -21.90 2.80 17.28
C THR A 220 -22.19 3.49 15.94
N ILE A 221 -21.16 4.03 15.31
CA ILE A 221 -21.27 4.79 14.06
C ILE A 221 -20.50 4.04 12.98
N SER A 222 -21.18 3.51 11.97
CA SER A 222 -20.55 2.89 10.79
C SER A 222 -20.85 3.69 9.53
N TYR A 223 -19.88 3.81 8.64
CA TYR A 223 -20.04 4.50 7.35
C TYR A 223 -18.93 4.08 6.37
N VAL A 224 -19.20 4.23 5.07
CA VAL A 224 -18.22 4.05 4.00
C VAL A 224 -17.50 5.38 3.72
N THR A 225 -16.19 5.33 3.58
CA THR A 225 -15.33 6.43 3.11
C THR A 225 -14.66 6.07 1.79
N PRO A 226 -14.61 6.97 0.79
CA PRO A 226 -13.80 6.80 -0.41
C PRO A 226 -12.31 7.15 -0.19
N ALA A 227 -11.90 7.54 1.03
CA ALA A 227 -10.55 8.01 1.35
C ALA A 227 -9.61 6.91 1.86
N ALA A 228 -9.89 5.65 1.52
CA ALA A 228 -9.01 4.51 1.76
C ALA A 228 -9.13 3.49 0.61
N SER A 229 -8.11 2.66 0.41
CA SER A 229 -8.14 1.53 -0.52
C SER A 229 -7.00 0.55 -0.23
N TRP A 230 -7.10 -0.68 -0.73
CA TRP A 230 -5.98 -1.61 -0.75
C TRP A 230 -5.79 -2.30 -2.12
N ASN A 231 -4.57 -2.73 -2.39
CA ASN A 231 -4.23 -3.54 -3.57
C ASN A 231 -3.35 -4.74 -3.18
N PRO A 232 -3.57 -5.93 -3.79
CA PRO A 232 -2.68 -7.07 -3.61
C PRO A 232 -1.30 -6.78 -4.19
N SER A 233 -0.25 -7.23 -3.51
CA SER A 233 1.14 -7.14 -3.97
C SER A 233 1.95 -8.30 -3.41
N TYR A 234 2.93 -8.77 -4.18
CA TYR A 234 3.67 -9.99 -3.87
C TYR A 234 5.18 -9.76 -3.89
N ASP A 235 5.94 -10.53 -3.11
CA ASP A 235 7.34 -10.82 -3.43
C ASP A 235 7.46 -12.31 -3.80
N LEU A 236 8.12 -12.58 -4.93
CA LEU A 236 8.49 -13.92 -5.39
C LEU A 236 9.99 -14.08 -5.17
N ARG A 237 10.38 -14.94 -4.22
CA ARG A 237 11.79 -15.24 -3.93
C ARG A 237 12.15 -16.65 -4.36
N VAL A 238 13.16 -16.77 -5.20
CA VAL A 238 13.70 -18.04 -5.71
C VAL A 238 15.19 -18.12 -5.40
N GLU A 239 15.58 -19.12 -4.61
CA GLU A 239 16.99 -19.35 -4.28
C GLU A 239 17.77 -19.91 -5.47
N ASN A 240 17.16 -20.83 -6.21
CA ASN A 240 17.62 -21.41 -7.48
C ASN A 240 16.50 -22.27 -8.09
N ILE A 241 16.68 -22.73 -9.33
CA ILE A 241 15.70 -23.51 -10.10
C ILE A 241 15.42 -24.95 -9.58
N ASN A 242 16.03 -25.36 -8.46
CA ASN A 242 15.77 -26.65 -7.81
C ASN A 242 15.07 -26.47 -6.44
N LYS A 243 14.52 -25.28 -6.16
CA LYS A 243 13.81 -24.94 -4.93
C LYS A 243 12.40 -24.42 -5.23
N PRO A 244 11.41 -24.61 -4.32
CA PRO A 244 10.11 -23.98 -4.44
C PRO A 244 10.24 -22.45 -4.41
N VAL A 245 9.27 -21.76 -5.03
CA VAL A 245 9.13 -20.30 -4.92
C VAL A 245 8.62 -19.97 -3.53
N ALA A 246 9.32 -19.09 -2.81
CA ALA A 246 8.76 -18.45 -1.62
C ALA A 246 7.94 -17.23 -2.07
N LEU A 247 6.61 -17.33 -1.96
CA LEU A 247 5.66 -16.30 -2.36
C LEU A 247 5.12 -15.62 -1.09
N ALA A 248 5.48 -14.35 -0.90
CA ALA A 248 5.00 -13.53 0.20
C ALA A 248 3.84 -12.64 -0.29
N TYR A 249 2.62 -12.96 0.11
CA TYR A 249 1.40 -12.22 -0.26
C TYR A 249 1.13 -11.09 0.75
N LYS A 250 0.98 -9.88 0.24
CA LYS A 250 0.79 -8.63 1.00
C LYS A 250 -0.38 -7.83 0.43
N ALA A 251 -0.92 -6.93 1.24
CA ALA A 251 -1.74 -5.81 0.80
C ALA A 251 -0.95 -4.50 0.94
N LYS A 252 -1.01 -3.67 -0.11
CA LYS A 252 -0.66 -2.26 -0.06
C LYS A 252 -1.90 -1.47 0.34
N LEU A 253 -1.96 -1.05 1.59
CA LEU A 253 -3.04 -0.26 2.17
C LEU A 253 -2.70 1.24 2.09
N THR A 254 -3.59 2.06 1.56
CA THR A 254 -3.43 3.53 1.52
C THR A 254 -4.66 4.18 2.14
N GLN A 255 -4.48 5.15 3.04
CA GLN A 255 -5.59 5.91 3.62
C GLN A 255 -5.25 7.40 3.83
N SER A 256 -6.24 8.25 3.60
CA SER A 256 -6.21 9.72 3.74
C SER A 256 -7.50 10.25 4.37
N THR A 257 -8.08 9.45 5.27
CA THR A 257 -9.41 9.64 5.88
C THR A 257 -9.53 10.84 6.82
N GLY A 258 -8.42 11.53 7.12
CA GLY A 258 -8.33 12.63 8.10
C GLY A 258 -7.98 12.17 9.51
N ILE A 259 -8.14 10.87 9.81
CA ILE A 259 -7.94 10.26 11.13
C ILE A 259 -6.86 9.18 11.07
N ASP A 260 -5.92 9.19 12.01
CA ASP A 260 -4.94 8.11 12.13
C ASP A 260 -5.62 6.90 12.78
N TRP A 261 -5.50 5.73 12.16
CA TRP A 261 -6.01 4.49 12.73
C TRP A 261 -4.99 4.02 13.77
N GLN A 262 -5.42 3.78 15.00
CA GLN A 262 -4.56 3.37 16.11
C GLN A 262 -5.16 2.14 16.79
N GLN A 263 -4.41 1.04 16.79
CA GLN A 263 -4.81 -0.27 17.31
C GLN A 263 -6.18 -0.76 16.83
N VAL A 264 -6.49 -0.51 15.55
CA VAL A 264 -7.79 -0.80 14.93
C VAL A 264 -7.83 -2.25 14.46
N LYS A 265 -8.98 -2.94 14.62
CA LYS A 265 -9.17 -4.25 13.96
C LYS A 265 -9.30 -4.03 12.46
N LEU A 266 -8.31 -4.53 11.71
CA LEU A 266 -8.25 -4.39 10.26
C LEU A 266 -8.87 -5.62 9.58
N ALA A 267 -9.71 -5.40 8.59
CA ALA A 267 -10.12 -6.41 7.63
C ALA A 267 -9.94 -5.86 6.21
N LEU A 268 -9.63 -6.73 5.25
CA LEU A 268 -9.48 -6.37 3.84
C LEU A 268 -10.44 -7.22 2.99
N SER A 269 -11.28 -6.59 2.18
CA SER A 269 -12.26 -7.29 1.33
C SER A 269 -12.02 -7.02 -0.15
N THR A 270 -12.29 -8.01 -0.99
CA THR A 270 -12.25 -7.87 -2.46
C THR A 270 -13.48 -7.19 -3.05
N SER A 271 -14.57 -7.07 -2.28
CA SER A 271 -15.83 -6.45 -2.70
C SER A 271 -15.69 -4.95 -3.01
N VAL A 272 -16.66 -4.40 -3.75
CA VAL A 272 -16.77 -2.96 -4.08
C VAL A 272 -18.15 -2.45 -3.64
N PRO A 273 -18.27 -1.79 -2.46
CA PRO A 273 -19.58 -1.42 -1.89
C PRO A 273 -20.41 -0.48 -2.75
N ALA A 274 -19.76 0.36 -3.55
CA ALA A 274 -20.42 1.33 -4.44
C ALA A 274 -20.80 0.76 -5.82
N GLN A 275 -20.67 -0.55 -6.04
CA GLN A 275 -21.01 -1.18 -7.32
C GLN A 275 -22.52 -1.34 -7.48
N HIS A 276 -23.03 -1.00 -8.66
CA HIS A 276 -24.45 -1.12 -8.98
C HIS A 276 -24.75 -2.55 -9.45
N ASN A 277 -25.37 -3.36 -8.59
CA ASN A 277 -25.47 -4.83 -8.74
C ASN A 277 -26.58 -5.31 -9.69
N ASN A 278 -26.96 -4.49 -10.67
CA ASN A 278 -27.93 -4.89 -11.70
C ASN A 278 -27.22 -5.78 -12.74
N ALA A 279 -27.63 -7.04 -12.85
CA ALA A 279 -27.14 -7.92 -13.90
C ALA A 279 -27.49 -7.36 -15.29
N PRO A 280 -26.58 -7.45 -16.29
CA PRO A 280 -26.82 -6.90 -17.62
C PRO A 280 -27.78 -7.80 -18.42
N ASP A 281 -28.91 -7.24 -18.84
CA ASP A 281 -29.77 -7.85 -19.85
C ASP A 281 -29.03 -8.01 -21.17
N ILE A 282 -28.87 -9.24 -21.66
CA ILE A 282 -28.49 -9.49 -23.05
C ILE A 282 -29.63 -9.01 -23.96
N LYS A 283 -29.37 -7.97 -24.76
CA LYS A 283 -30.28 -7.52 -25.83
C LYS A 283 -29.91 -8.20 -27.15
N SER A 284 -30.91 -8.57 -27.95
CA SER A 284 -30.72 -9.26 -29.22
C SER A 284 -29.83 -8.46 -30.18
N TRP A 285 -28.66 -9.00 -30.53
CA TRP A 285 -27.71 -8.35 -31.41
C TRP A 285 -28.06 -8.58 -32.89
N PHE A 286 -28.76 -7.61 -33.48
CA PHE A 286 -29.02 -7.57 -34.92
C PHE A 286 -27.88 -6.88 -35.67
N LEU A 287 -27.42 -7.48 -36.76
CA LEU A 287 -26.43 -6.87 -37.67
C LEU A 287 -27.13 -5.93 -38.66
N ALA A 288 -26.65 -4.69 -38.75
CA ALA A 288 -27.15 -3.66 -39.66
C ALA A 288 -26.00 -2.75 -40.15
N PHE A 289 -26.20 -2.08 -41.28
CA PHE A 289 -25.28 -1.02 -41.73
C PHE A 289 -25.44 0.20 -40.82
N THR A 290 -24.32 0.77 -40.36
CA THR A 290 -24.29 1.81 -39.32
C THR A 290 -24.82 3.16 -39.81
N ASN A 291 -25.84 3.68 -39.12
CA ASN A 291 -26.32 5.06 -39.20
C ASN A 291 -26.53 5.58 -37.75
N PRO A 292 -26.22 6.85 -37.40
CA PRO A 292 -25.88 7.17 -36.01
C PRO A 292 -27.05 7.65 -35.12
N ASN A 293 -27.32 6.88 -34.05
CA ASN A 293 -27.92 7.28 -32.76
C ASN A 293 -29.37 7.86 -32.76
N PRO A 294 -30.00 8.02 -31.58
CA PRO A 294 -29.68 7.48 -30.24
C PRO A 294 -30.76 6.50 -29.72
N VAL A 295 -30.42 5.71 -28.69
CA VAL A 295 -31.40 4.86 -27.97
C VAL A 295 -31.95 5.60 -26.75
N SER A 296 -33.28 5.73 -26.67
CA SER A 296 -34.01 6.13 -25.47
C SER A 296 -35.05 5.07 -25.10
N ASN A 297 -35.54 5.12 -23.86
CA ASN A 297 -36.70 4.37 -23.34
C ASN A 297 -36.57 2.84 -23.31
N ALA A 298 -35.78 2.33 -22.37
CA ALA A 298 -35.87 0.95 -21.87
C ALA A 298 -35.86 0.93 -20.32
N LEU A 299 -36.77 1.69 -19.71
CA LEU A 299 -36.77 1.98 -18.26
C LEU A 299 -38.13 1.65 -17.62
N SER A 300 -38.45 0.36 -17.53
CA SER A 300 -39.49 -0.27 -16.70
C SER A 300 -39.40 -1.79 -16.90
N GLY A 301 -39.35 -2.67 -15.89
CA GLY A 301 -39.35 -2.48 -14.44
C GLY A 301 -40.42 -3.34 -13.75
N MET A 302 -40.03 -4.23 -12.83
CA MET A 302 -40.94 -4.97 -11.93
C MET A 302 -40.18 -5.58 -10.72
N ILE A 303 -40.78 -5.43 -9.53
CA ILE A 303 -40.42 -5.95 -8.19
C ILE A 303 -41.72 -5.91 -7.35
N PRO A 304 -41.85 -6.46 -6.12
CA PRO A 304 -41.01 -7.40 -5.33
C PRO A 304 -41.81 -8.54 -4.62
N GLY A 305 -41.16 -9.30 -3.73
CA GLY A 305 -41.82 -10.13 -2.67
C GLY A 305 -41.84 -11.65 -2.94
N VAL A 306 -41.98 -12.55 -1.95
CA VAL A 306 -42.23 -12.45 -0.49
C VAL A 306 -41.46 -13.57 0.25
N ALA A 307 -41.15 -13.41 1.54
CA ALA A 307 -40.41 -14.37 2.38
C ALA A 307 -41.28 -15.04 3.48
N VAL A 308 -40.77 -16.05 4.19
CA VAL A 308 -41.00 -16.32 5.65
C VAL A 308 -40.08 -17.45 6.17
N THR A 309 -39.88 -17.51 7.50
CA THR A 309 -38.87 -18.33 8.22
C THR A 309 -39.50 -19.45 9.08
N ARG A 310 -38.67 -20.40 9.60
CA ARG A 310 -38.61 -20.80 11.05
C ARG A 310 -37.70 -22.01 11.39
N ALA A 311 -37.27 -22.03 12.64
CA ALA A 311 -36.79 -23.15 13.49
C ALA A 311 -37.18 -22.78 14.97
N PRO A 312 -36.63 -23.34 16.08
CA PRO A 312 -36.02 -24.66 16.40
C PRO A 312 -36.62 -25.32 17.69
N THR A 313 -36.13 -26.50 18.15
CA THR A 313 -36.13 -27.01 19.58
C THR A 313 -35.34 -28.35 19.68
N ALA A 314 -34.35 -28.56 20.60
CA ALA A 314 -34.38 -29.06 22.02
C ALA A 314 -34.41 -30.61 22.21
N ALA A 315 -33.89 -31.29 23.27
CA ALA A 315 -32.82 -31.01 24.29
C ALA A 315 -32.54 -32.25 25.23
N MET A 316 -31.31 -32.41 25.79
CA MET A 316 -30.89 -33.18 27.04
C MET A 316 -31.21 -34.71 27.12
N GLN A 317 -30.72 -35.59 28.02
CA GLN A 317 -29.58 -35.77 28.99
C GLN A 317 -29.35 -37.33 29.17
N GLU A 318 -28.31 -37.95 29.76
CA GLU A 318 -28.03 -38.24 31.21
C GLU A 318 -26.96 -39.40 31.28
N VAL A 319 -25.80 -39.34 31.99
CA VAL A 319 -25.38 -39.88 33.35
C VAL A 319 -25.49 -41.42 33.56
N VAL A 320 -24.51 -42.13 34.18
CA VAL A 320 -24.54 -42.67 35.59
C VAL A 320 -23.17 -43.21 36.12
N VAL A 321 -22.77 -42.70 37.32
CA VAL A 321 -22.11 -43.24 38.57
C VAL A 321 -21.33 -44.60 38.49
N VAL A 322 -20.17 -44.89 39.14
CA VAL A 322 -19.54 -44.61 40.48
C VAL A 322 -17.99 -44.36 40.33
N GLY A 323 -17.01 -44.37 41.29
CA GLY A 323 -16.82 -44.70 42.74
C GLY A 323 -15.68 -45.74 42.96
N TYR A 324 -14.85 -45.81 44.02
CA TYR A 324 -14.57 -45.05 45.27
C TYR A 324 -13.19 -45.50 45.88
N GLY A 325 -12.55 -44.74 46.81
CA GLY A 325 -11.66 -45.31 47.87
C GLY A 325 -10.30 -44.67 48.27
N SER A 326 -10.30 -43.88 49.37
CA SER A 326 -9.24 -43.73 50.43
C SER A 326 -7.80 -43.18 50.19
N ARG A 327 -7.20 -42.70 51.30
CA ARG A 327 -5.92 -41.93 51.45
C ARG A 327 -4.65 -42.77 51.71
N LYS A 328 -3.48 -42.20 51.39
CA LYS A 328 -2.39 -41.95 52.38
C LYS A 328 -1.37 -40.90 51.88
N ASP A 329 -0.65 -40.29 52.82
CA ASP A 329 0.46 -39.34 52.59
C ASP A 329 1.83 -40.06 52.60
N ASP A 330 2.86 -39.46 51.99
CA ASP A 330 4.27 -39.54 52.40
C ASP A 330 5.09 -38.42 51.71
N ASP A 331 6.15 -37.95 52.36
CA ASP A 331 6.89 -36.72 52.02
C ASP A 331 8.17 -36.91 51.20
N ALA A 332 8.63 -35.79 50.60
CA ALA A 332 9.99 -35.50 50.13
C ALA A 332 10.64 -36.39 49.04
N TYR A 333 11.03 -35.75 47.92
CA TYR A 333 12.45 -35.40 47.68
C TYR A 333 12.57 -34.52 46.43
N GLU A 334 12.89 -33.23 46.61
CA GLU A 334 13.26 -32.39 45.46
C GLU A 334 14.63 -32.85 44.92
N LYS A 335 14.62 -33.38 43.69
CA LYS A 335 15.82 -33.38 42.85
C LYS A 335 15.80 -32.10 42.05
N GLU A 336 16.85 -31.29 42.20
CA GLU A 336 17.08 -30.08 41.41
C GLU A 336 17.06 -30.44 39.91
N GLN A 337 15.93 -30.16 39.25
CA GLN A 337 15.62 -30.73 37.95
C GLN A 337 16.33 -29.91 36.87
N ALA A 338 17.47 -30.43 36.40
CA ALA A 338 18.28 -29.80 35.35
C ALA A 338 17.39 -29.29 34.20
N GLU A 339 17.43 -27.98 33.96
CA GLU A 339 16.44 -27.31 33.13
C GLU A 339 16.64 -27.64 31.63
N PRO A 340 15.56 -27.82 30.85
CA PRO A 340 15.65 -27.97 29.41
C PRO A 340 16.05 -26.65 28.75
N ILE A 341 16.75 -26.73 27.62
CA ILE A 341 17.07 -25.54 26.82
C ILE A 341 15.81 -25.07 26.09
N TYR A 342 15.57 -23.76 26.07
CA TYR A 342 14.50 -23.14 25.29
C TYR A 342 15.04 -22.66 23.95
N VAL A 343 14.45 -23.13 22.84
CA VAL A 343 14.78 -22.74 21.47
C VAL A 343 13.56 -22.10 20.83
N VAL A 344 13.67 -20.85 20.40
CA VAL A 344 12.57 -20.09 19.78
C VAL A 344 12.97 -19.67 18.38
N ASN A 345 12.21 -20.10 17.37
CA ASN A 345 12.52 -19.91 15.94
C ASN A 345 13.96 -20.31 15.56
N GLY A 346 14.51 -21.34 16.20
CA GLY A 346 15.87 -21.84 15.99
C GLY A 346 16.95 -21.21 16.88
N SER A 347 16.68 -20.07 17.53
CA SER A 347 17.60 -19.40 18.45
C SER A 347 17.44 -19.90 19.88
N ILE A 348 18.54 -20.19 20.58
CA ILE A 348 18.50 -20.49 22.02
C ILE A 348 18.25 -19.19 22.80
N ILE A 349 17.31 -19.21 23.75
CA ILE A 349 16.98 -18.07 24.63
C ILE A 349 16.95 -18.50 26.11
N SER A 350 16.95 -17.54 27.03
CA SER A 350 16.80 -17.83 28.46
C SER A 350 15.34 -18.15 28.83
N LYS A 351 15.16 -18.91 29.93
CA LYS A 351 13.85 -19.17 30.54
C LYS A 351 13.09 -17.88 30.91
N ALA A 352 13.82 -16.82 31.29
CA ALA A 352 13.27 -15.51 31.61
C ALA A 352 12.76 -14.73 30.39
N GLU A 353 13.28 -15.02 29.19
CA GLU A 353 12.76 -14.49 27.92
C GLU A 353 11.61 -15.36 27.41
N TYR A 354 11.74 -16.68 27.51
CA TYR A 354 10.67 -17.64 27.18
C TYR A 354 9.37 -17.34 27.93
N ASN A 355 9.46 -17.05 29.24
CA ASN A 355 8.30 -16.70 30.06
C ASN A 355 7.62 -15.36 29.69
N LYS A 356 8.21 -14.53 28.82
CA LYS A 356 7.60 -13.30 28.29
C LYS A 356 6.79 -13.54 27.01
N ILE A 357 6.86 -14.74 26.42
CA ILE A 357 6.15 -15.07 25.19
C ILE A 357 4.67 -15.29 25.50
N GLU A 358 3.82 -14.43 24.95
CA GLU A 358 2.36 -14.58 25.08
C GLU A 358 1.89 -15.88 24.40
N LYS A 359 1.04 -16.66 25.09
CA LYS A 359 0.53 -17.94 24.56
C LYS A 359 -0.12 -17.84 23.17
N ARG A 360 -0.76 -16.71 22.85
CA ARG A 360 -1.40 -16.47 21.53
C ARG A 360 -0.41 -16.35 20.37
N ALA A 361 0.85 -16.03 20.66
CA ALA A 361 1.93 -15.86 19.68
C ALA A 361 2.73 -17.14 19.42
N ILE A 362 2.44 -18.22 20.14
CA ILE A 362 3.01 -19.55 19.88
C ILE A 362 2.21 -20.21 18.73
N LYS A 363 2.93 -20.73 17.74
CA LYS A 363 2.40 -21.53 16.62
C LYS A 363 2.44 -23.03 16.96
N SER A 364 3.55 -23.48 17.57
CA SER A 364 3.73 -24.84 18.05
C SER A 364 4.77 -24.91 19.18
N THR A 365 4.68 -25.96 19.99
CA THR A 365 5.69 -26.34 21.00
C THR A 365 6.02 -27.82 20.83
N GLU A 366 7.29 -28.15 20.65
CA GLU A 366 7.82 -29.50 20.59
C GLU A 366 8.80 -29.72 21.75
N VAL A 367 8.79 -30.92 22.36
CA VAL A 367 9.64 -31.25 23.52
C VAL A 367 10.54 -32.42 23.16
N LEU A 368 11.77 -32.12 22.76
CA LEU A 368 12.79 -33.10 22.41
C LEU A 368 13.38 -33.71 23.68
N LYS A 369 13.30 -35.04 23.78
CA LYS A 369 13.86 -35.80 24.92
C LYS A 369 15.37 -35.99 24.76
N ALA A 370 16.06 -36.16 25.89
CA ALA A 370 17.53 -36.17 26.02
C ALA A 370 18.32 -36.70 24.81
N GLY A 371 18.07 -37.93 24.33
CA GLY A 371 18.83 -38.51 23.21
C GLY A 371 18.65 -37.83 21.85
N GLN A 372 17.48 -37.28 21.55
CA GLN A 372 17.24 -36.47 20.33
C GLN A 372 17.76 -35.04 20.51
N ALA A 373 17.56 -34.50 21.72
CA ALA A 373 18.00 -33.19 22.13
C ALA A 373 19.54 -33.04 22.06
N THR A 374 20.30 -34.00 22.59
CA THR A 374 21.77 -33.98 22.53
C THR A 374 22.34 -34.20 21.13
N ALA A 375 21.65 -34.97 20.28
CA ALA A 375 22.05 -35.15 18.89
C ALA A 375 21.96 -33.84 18.07
N MET A 376 20.95 -33.01 18.33
CA MET A 376 20.76 -31.72 17.64
C MET A 376 21.52 -30.55 18.29
N TYR A 377 21.61 -30.50 19.63
CA TYR A 377 22.06 -29.31 20.36
C TYR A 377 23.30 -29.53 21.27
N GLY A 378 23.85 -30.75 21.31
CA GLY A 378 25.05 -31.11 22.08
C GLY A 378 24.77 -31.46 23.55
N SER A 379 25.83 -31.76 24.32
CA SER A 379 25.75 -32.24 25.71
C SER A 379 24.94 -31.35 26.66
N ARG A 380 24.95 -30.03 26.45
CA ARG A 380 24.11 -29.04 27.15
C ARG A 380 22.60 -29.35 27.10
N ALA A 381 22.15 -30.13 26.13
CA ALA A 381 20.76 -30.52 25.93
C ALA A 381 20.41 -31.89 26.56
N ALA A 382 21.24 -32.41 27.47
CA ALA A 382 20.96 -33.65 28.22
C ALA A 382 19.65 -33.59 29.01
N SER A 383 19.26 -32.39 29.48
CA SER A 383 17.97 -32.08 30.12
C SER A 383 16.75 -32.16 29.18
N GLY A 384 16.96 -32.28 27.86
CA GLY A 384 15.96 -32.05 26.84
C GLY A 384 15.95 -30.61 26.29
N VAL A 385 15.14 -30.38 25.25
CA VAL A 385 14.94 -29.08 24.62
C VAL A 385 13.46 -28.83 24.40
N VAL A 386 12.99 -27.63 24.77
CA VAL A 386 11.67 -27.11 24.39
C VAL A 386 11.87 -26.24 23.15
N VAL A 387 11.46 -26.74 21.99
CA VAL A 387 11.45 -25.97 20.74
C VAL A 387 10.08 -25.31 20.59
N VAL A 388 10.06 -24.00 20.35
CA VAL A 388 8.86 -23.22 20.07
C VAL A 388 9.00 -22.51 18.73
N THR A 389 8.00 -22.68 17.88
CA THR A 389 7.81 -21.84 16.70
C THR A 389 6.80 -20.76 17.07
N LEU A 390 7.16 -19.49 16.84
CA LEU A 390 6.25 -18.36 16.96
C LEU A 390 5.40 -18.23 15.69
N LYS A 391 4.26 -17.58 15.84
CA LYS A 391 3.42 -17.16 14.71
C LYS A 391 4.08 -16.05 13.90
N GLU A 392 4.08 -16.23 12.60
CA GLU A 392 4.43 -15.20 11.62
C GLU A 392 3.19 -14.32 11.34
N MET A 393 3.35 -13.18 10.66
CA MET A 393 2.23 -12.24 10.42
C MET A 393 1.00 -12.91 9.77
N GLY A 394 1.21 -13.82 8.82
CA GLY A 394 0.13 -14.56 8.16
C GLY A 394 -0.60 -15.58 9.03
N ASP A 395 -0.07 -15.96 10.20
CA ASP A 395 -0.78 -16.86 11.15
C ASP A 395 -1.83 -16.12 12.00
N TYR A 396 -2.00 -14.81 11.77
CA TYR A 396 -3.04 -13.96 12.35
C TYR A 396 -4.07 -13.47 11.32
N VAL A 397 -4.03 -14.01 10.09
CA VAL A 397 -4.91 -13.61 8.98
C VAL A 397 -5.85 -14.76 8.66
N ASN A 398 -7.11 -14.60 9.05
CA ASN A 398 -8.17 -15.55 8.79
C ASN A 398 -8.85 -15.21 7.45
N VAL A 399 -8.72 -16.09 6.45
CA VAL A 399 -9.29 -15.90 5.12
C VAL A 399 -10.70 -16.49 5.08
N LYS A 400 -11.69 -15.62 4.96
CA LYS A 400 -13.11 -15.97 4.79
C LYS A 400 -13.45 -15.85 3.31
N ASP A 401 -13.63 -16.99 2.67
CA ASP A 401 -14.05 -17.09 1.28
C ASP A 401 -15.59 -17.22 1.25
N ASN A 402 -16.28 -16.20 0.74
CA ASN A 402 -17.74 -16.16 0.64
C ASN A 402 -18.15 -16.12 -0.83
N GLU A 403 -19.39 -16.53 -1.13
CA GLU A 403 -19.95 -16.68 -2.48
C GLU A 403 -19.70 -15.53 -3.47
N LEU A 404 -19.48 -14.31 -2.97
CA LEU A 404 -19.26 -13.09 -3.78
C LEU A 404 -17.99 -12.29 -3.41
N ASN A 405 -17.27 -12.65 -2.34
CA ASN A 405 -16.04 -11.93 -1.93
C ASN A 405 -15.14 -12.71 -0.96
N VAL A 406 -13.83 -12.44 -1.06
CA VAL A 406 -12.83 -12.89 -0.09
C VAL A 406 -12.60 -11.77 0.93
N VAL A 407 -12.58 -12.12 2.21
CA VAL A 407 -12.25 -11.22 3.33
C VAL A 407 -11.07 -11.77 4.12
N PHE A 408 -9.99 -11.00 4.18
CA PHE A 408 -8.85 -11.22 5.06
C PHE A 408 -9.14 -10.52 6.38
N ASP A 409 -9.57 -11.28 7.39
CA ASP A 409 -9.86 -10.79 8.74
C ASP A 409 -8.59 -10.90 9.60
N ILE A 410 -8.06 -9.77 10.08
CA ILE A 410 -6.74 -9.71 10.71
C ILE A 410 -6.90 -9.56 12.23
N ASP A 411 -6.46 -10.58 12.97
CA ASP A 411 -6.68 -10.68 14.42
C ASP A 411 -5.76 -9.78 15.26
N MET A 412 -4.66 -9.28 14.67
CA MET A 412 -3.80 -8.29 15.33
C MET A 412 -4.29 -6.86 15.05
N PRO A 413 -4.26 -5.97 16.05
CA PRO A 413 -4.58 -4.56 15.87
C PRO A 413 -3.51 -3.85 15.03
N TYR A 414 -3.92 -2.99 14.10
CA TYR A 414 -3.00 -2.24 13.22
C TYR A 414 -3.06 -0.72 13.47
N ASP A 415 -1.90 -0.09 13.32
CA ASP A 415 -1.75 1.36 13.23
C ASP A 415 -1.59 1.76 11.75
N VAL A 416 -2.39 2.70 11.25
CA VAL A 416 -2.40 3.14 9.84
C VAL A 416 -2.58 4.67 9.77
N PRO A 417 -1.51 5.44 9.49
CA PRO A 417 -1.56 6.91 9.50
C PRO A 417 -2.34 7.48 8.31
N SER A 418 -3.07 8.59 8.53
CA SER A 418 -3.80 9.30 7.47
C SER A 418 -2.86 10.25 6.72
N ASN A 419 -1.91 9.69 5.98
CA ASN A 419 -0.90 10.43 5.23
C ASN A 419 -0.89 10.15 3.71
N GLY A 420 -1.81 9.32 3.22
CA GLY A 420 -1.93 8.98 1.79
C GLY A 420 -0.80 8.12 1.22
N LYS A 421 0.06 7.51 2.07
CA LYS A 421 1.16 6.64 1.63
C LYS A 421 0.83 5.16 1.81
N GLU A 422 1.31 4.33 0.88
CA GLU A 422 1.22 2.87 0.97
C GLU A 422 1.85 2.35 2.28
N GLN A 423 1.09 1.58 3.04
CA GLN A 423 1.54 0.74 4.14
C GLN A 423 1.46 -0.73 3.69
N ASN A 424 2.48 -1.52 3.98
CA ASN A 424 2.48 -2.95 3.66
C ASN A 424 1.90 -3.76 4.83
N VAL A 425 0.85 -4.53 4.56
CA VAL A 425 0.24 -5.49 5.49
C VAL A 425 0.51 -6.89 4.94
N SER A 426 1.31 -7.71 5.62
CA SER A 426 1.53 -9.10 5.22
C SER A 426 0.24 -9.93 5.43
N LEU A 427 -0.16 -10.68 4.41
CA LEU A 427 -1.38 -11.51 4.45
C LEU A 427 -1.05 -12.98 4.68
N LYS A 428 -0.14 -13.55 3.89
CA LYS A 428 0.20 -14.98 3.95
C LYS A 428 1.50 -15.27 3.22
N ASP A 429 2.32 -16.14 3.78
CA ASP A 429 3.58 -16.60 3.17
C ASP A 429 3.43 -18.07 2.73
N PHE A 430 3.84 -18.37 1.51
CA PHE A 430 3.72 -19.68 0.88
C PHE A 430 5.07 -20.18 0.38
N LYS A 431 5.27 -21.51 0.38
CA LYS A 431 6.40 -22.19 -0.27
C LYS A 431 5.86 -23.12 -1.34
N VAL A 432 5.85 -22.66 -2.58
CA VAL A 432 5.10 -23.26 -3.68
C VAL A 432 6.04 -24.02 -4.61
N PRO A 433 5.85 -25.33 -4.85
CA PRO A 433 6.57 -26.06 -5.88
C PRO A 433 6.35 -25.41 -7.25
N ALA A 434 7.42 -25.31 -8.06
CA ALA A 434 7.34 -24.76 -9.41
C ALA A 434 8.23 -25.58 -10.36
N HIS A 435 7.75 -25.77 -11.59
CA HIS A 435 8.56 -26.29 -12.69
C HIS A 435 9.22 -25.13 -13.42
N TYR A 436 10.56 -25.12 -13.49
CA TYR A 436 11.31 -24.02 -14.11
C TYR A 436 11.72 -24.39 -15.54
N LYS A 437 11.34 -23.55 -16.51
CA LYS A 437 11.77 -23.66 -17.91
C LYS A 437 12.21 -22.31 -18.47
N TYR A 438 12.97 -22.37 -19.56
CA TYR A 438 13.23 -21.19 -20.38
C TYR A 438 12.16 -21.02 -21.46
N TYR A 439 11.81 -19.77 -21.79
CA TYR A 439 10.83 -19.42 -22.82
C TYR A 439 11.39 -18.33 -23.74
N SER A 440 11.06 -18.36 -25.04
CA SER A 440 11.37 -17.25 -25.95
C SER A 440 10.48 -17.25 -27.19
N VAL A 441 10.25 -16.05 -27.76
CA VAL A 441 9.56 -15.84 -29.03
C VAL A 441 10.40 -14.91 -29.91
N PRO A 442 11.43 -15.40 -30.63
CA PRO A 442 12.44 -14.57 -31.28
C PRO A 442 11.96 -13.63 -32.40
N ARG A 443 10.71 -13.78 -32.85
CA ARG A 443 10.01 -12.81 -33.72
C ARG A 443 9.61 -11.53 -32.98
N LEU A 444 9.35 -11.62 -31.67
CA LEU A 444 8.89 -10.51 -30.80
C LEU A 444 10.05 -9.98 -29.94
N ASP A 445 10.78 -10.86 -29.26
CA ASP A 445 11.96 -10.53 -28.46
C ASP A 445 12.97 -11.67 -28.54
N LYS A 446 14.25 -11.34 -28.76
CA LYS A 446 15.34 -12.31 -28.93
C LYS A 446 15.97 -12.76 -27.60
N ASP A 447 15.45 -12.30 -26.47
CA ASP A 447 15.87 -12.79 -25.15
C ASP A 447 15.23 -14.13 -24.77
N ALA A 448 15.97 -14.92 -23.99
CA ALA A 448 15.45 -16.04 -23.25
C ALA A 448 14.96 -15.59 -21.86
N TYR A 449 13.77 -16.04 -21.48
CA TYR A 449 13.12 -15.74 -20.22
C TYR A 449 13.09 -16.99 -19.34
N LEU A 450 13.47 -16.87 -18.07
CA LEU A 450 13.20 -17.90 -17.07
C LEU A 450 11.74 -17.76 -16.62
N VAL A 451 10.99 -18.86 -16.65
CA VAL A 451 9.59 -18.94 -16.21
C VAL A 451 9.48 -20.05 -15.16
N GLY A 452 8.79 -19.75 -14.05
CA GLY A 452 8.33 -20.75 -13.09
C GLY A 452 6.85 -21.04 -13.33
N GLU A 453 6.52 -22.30 -13.65
CA GLU A 453 5.15 -22.79 -13.81
C GLU A 453 4.67 -23.42 -12.49
N ILE A 454 3.56 -22.92 -11.96
CA ILE A 454 2.92 -23.38 -10.72
C ILE A 454 1.61 -24.08 -11.06
N VAL A 455 1.51 -25.36 -10.68
CA VAL A 455 0.29 -26.18 -10.75
C VAL A 455 -0.48 -26.03 -9.42
N ASP A 456 -1.79 -26.31 -9.43
CA ASP A 456 -2.68 -26.21 -8.25
C ASP A 456 -2.72 -24.80 -7.62
N TRP A 457 -2.43 -23.78 -8.42
CA TRP A 457 -2.27 -22.38 -7.97
C TRP A 457 -3.55 -21.77 -7.39
N GLU A 458 -4.73 -22.30 -7.77
CA GLU A 458 -6.03 -21.86 -7.28
C GLU A 458 -6.14 -21.97 -5.76
N ALA A 459 -5.60 -23.05 -5.17
CA ALA A 459 -5.62 -23.32 -3.72
C ALA A 459 -4.79 -22.33 -2.88
N LEU A 460 -4.12 -21.37 -3.53
CA LEU A 460 -3.39 -20.27 -2.89
C LEU A 460 -4.29 -19.03 -2.67
N ASN A 461 -5.49 -18.99 -3.27
CA ASN A 461 -6.43 -17.85 -3.26
C ASN A 461 -5.76 -16.50 -3.61
N LEU A 462 -4.92 -16.50 -4.64
CA LEU A 462 -4.22 -15.30 -5.13
C LEU A 462 -5.20 -14.37 -5.86
N LEU A 463 -4.92 -13.06 -5.81
CA LEU A 463 -5.64 -12.04 -6.57
C LEU A 463 -4.74 -11.38 -7.63
N PRO A 464 -5.28 -10.87 -8.76
CA PRO A 464 -4.48 -10.19 -9.77
C PRO A 464 -3.75 -8.96 -9.20
N GLY A 465 -2.42 -8.88 -9.39
CA GLY A 465 -1.59 -7.82 -8.82
C GLY A 465 -0.10 -7.93 -9.13
N GLU A 466 0.66 -6.85 -8.86
CA GLU A 466 2.11 -6.81 -9.10
C GLU A 466 2.92 -7.68 -8.12
N ALA A 467 3.88 -8.41 -8.67
CA ALA A 467 4.85 -9.20 -7.93
C ALA A 467 6.29 -8.70 -8.16
N ASN A 468 7.01 -8.37 -7.09
CA ASN A 468 8.45 -8.14 -7.10
C ASN A 468 9.19 -9.49 -7.24
N ILE A 469 10.27 -9.56 -8.00
CA ILE A 469 11.01 -10.81 -8.22
C ILE A 469 12.43 -10.71 -7.65
N ILE A 470 12.78 -11.66 -6.79
CA ILE A 470 14.09 -11.80 -6.16
C ILE A 470 14.64 -13.19 -6.51
N PHE A 471 15.70 -13.24 -7.32
CA PHE A 471 16.36 -14.48 -7.74
C PHE A 471 17.81 -14.49 -7.26
N GLU A 472 18.28 -15.60 -6.68
CA GLU A 472 19.64 -15.71 -6.10
C GLU A 472 19.94 -14.54 -5.13
N GLY A 473 18.93 -14.09 -4.37
CA GLY A 473 19.00 -12.95 -3.43
C GLY A 473 18.97 -11.56 -4.08
N THR A 474 18.99 -11.47 -5.41
CA THR A 474 19.03 -10.20 -6.17
C THR A 474 17.63 -9.83 -6.68
N TYR A 475 17.19 -8.58 -6.49
CA TYR A 475 15.98 -8.07 -7.15
C TYR A 475 16.22 -7.89 -8.64
N ILE A 476 15.43 -8.57 -9.49
CA ILE A 476 15.61 -8.58 -10.95
C ILE A 476 14.44 -7.99 -11.74
N GLY A 477 13.39 -7.53 -11.06
CA GLY A 477 12.28 -6.79 -11.69
C GLY A 477 10.92 -7.09 -11.08
N LYS A 478 9.87 -6.87 -11.87
CA LYS A 478 8.49 -7.24 -11.55
C LYS A 478 7.87 -8.14 -12.61
N THR A 479 6.85 -8.89 -12.21
CA THR A 479 5.83 -9.48 -13.09
C THR A 479 4.44 -9.13 -12.56
N SER A 480 3.39 -9.46 -13.31
CA SER A 480 2.02 -9.50 -12.77
C SER A 480 1.65 -10.95 -12.46
N ILE A 481 0.95 -11.17 -11.36
CA ILE A 481 0.12 -12.38 -11.19
C ILE A 481 -1.21 -12.09 -11.89
N ASP A 482 -1.61 -12.97 -12.81
CA ASP A 482 -2.96 -12.98 -13.39
C ASP A 482 -3.72 -14.19 -12.83
N ALA A 483 -4.51 -13.92 -11.79
CA ALA A 483 -5.36 -14.90 -11.14
C ALA A 483 -6.79 -14.94 -11.72
N ASN A 484 -7.02 -14.30 -12.87
CA ASN A 484 -8.28 -14.41 -13.63
C ASN A 484 -8.16 -15.40 -14.81
N SER A 485 -7.06 -16.17 -14.87
CA SER A 485 -6.76 -17.07 -15.99
C SER A 485 -7.53 -18.37 -15.89
N VAL A 486 -8.15 -18.81 -17.00
CA VAL A 486 -8.81 -20.12 -17.13
C VAL A 486 -7.82 -21.25 -17.42
N LEU A 487 -6.65 -21.20 -16.78
CA LEU A 487 -5.52 -22.10 -17.04
C LEU A 487 -5.07 -22.77 -15.74
N ASP A 488 -5.00 -24.10 -15.76
CA ASP A 488 -4.58 -24.98 -14.66
C ASP A 488 -3.15 -24.70 -14.13
N THR A 489 -2.39 -23.82 -14.79
CA THR A 489 -0.97 -23.54 -14.49
C THR A 489 -0.67 -22.04 -14.56
N LEU A 490 -0.31 -21.45 -13.42
CA LEU A 490 0.12 -20.07 -13.30
C LEU A 490 1.58 -19.94 -13.77
N SER A 491 1.79 -19.24 -14.88
CA SER A 491 3.13 -18.97 -15.44
C SER A 491 3.70 -17.65 -14.91
N LEU A 492 4.74 -17.74 -14.08
CA LEU A 492 5.44 -16.58 -13.53
C LEU A 492 6.76 -16.34 -14.27
N THR A 493 6.80 -15.32 -15.13
CA THR A 493 8.06 -14.85 -15.74
C THR A 493 8.97 -14.25 -14.66
N LEU A 494 10.10 -14.90 -14.40
CA LEU A 494 11.06 -14.50 -13.37
C LEU A 494 12.10 -13.51 -13.88
N GLY A 495 12.50 -13.58 -15.16
CA GLY A 495 13.39 -12.58 -15.75
C GLY A 495 14.09 -13.03 -17.02
N ARG A 496 14.84 -12.12 -17.63
CA ARG A 496 15.67 -12.37 -18.83
C ARG A 496 17.03 -12.96 -18.41
N ASP A 497 17.46 -14.07 -19.01
CA ASP A 497 18.79 -14.65 -18.77
C ASP A 497 19.66 -14.59 -20.03
N LYS A 498 20.48 -13.54 -20.13
CA LYS A 498 21.39 -13.30 -21.25
C LYS A 498 22.44 -14.41 -21.46
N ARG A 499 22.57 -15.38 -20.54
CA ARG A 499 23.44 -16.57 -20.71
C ARG A 499 22.85 -17.57 -21.70
N VAL A 500 21.52 -17.59 -21.89
CA VAL A 500 20.86 -18.32 -22.98
C VAL A 500 20.66 -17.35 -24.14
N MET A 501 21.56 -17.42 -25.12
CA MET A 501 21.64 -16.49 -26.24
C MET A 501 20.83 -17.01 -27.41
N ILE A 502 19.98 -16.16 -28.00
CA ILE A 502 19.16 -16.52 -29.16
C ILE A 502 19.33 -15.48 -30.27
N THR A 503 19.47 -15.94 -31.51
CA THR A 503 19.36 -15.10 -32.70
C THR A 503 18.22 -15.58 -33.59
N ARG A 504 17.67 -14.66 -34.39
CA ARG A 504 16.71 -14.93 -35.47
C ARG A 504 17.14 -14.08 -36.65
N GLU A 505 17.57 -14.75 -37.71
CA GLU A 505 18.23 -14.16 -38.87
C GLU A 505 17.53 -14.61 -40.15
N LYS A 506 17.36 -13.72 -41.13
CA LYS A 506 16.76 -14.06 -42.42
C LYS A 506 17.86 -14.54 -43.36
N LEU A 507 17.76 -15.77 -43.83
CA LEU A 507 18.71 -16.29 -44.82
C LEU A 507 18.33 -15.73 -46.21
N SER A 508 19.18 -14.88 -46.77
CA SER A 508 19.03 -14.30 -48.11
C SER A 508 18.89 -15.39 -49.17
N ASP A 509 19.78 -16.36 -49.14
CA ASP A 509 20.02 -17.31 -50.24
C ASP A 509 18.90 -18.36 -50.33
N PHE A 510 18.16 -18.53 -49.24
CA PHE A 510 16.97 -19.37 -49.13
C PHE A 510 15.67 -18.54 -49.13
N SER A 511 15.74 -17.22 -49.28
CA SER A 511 14.60 -16.33 -49.48
C SER A 511 14.50 -15.93 -50.95
N SER A 512 13.31 -15.87 -51.53
CA SER A 512 13.19 -15.54 -52.97
C SER A 512 11.88 -14.82 -53.31
N VAL A 513 11.86 -14.14 -54.45
CA VAL A 513 10.65 -13.55 -55.04
C VAL A 513 10.50 -14.13 -56.45
N LYS A 514 9.39 -14.83 -56.71
CA LYS A 514 9.08 -15.43 -58.01
C LYS A 514 7.78 -14.84 -58.55
N PHE A 515 7.82 -14.25 -59.74
CA PHE A 515 6.62 -13.75 -60.42
C PHE A 515 5.94 -14.90 -61.16
N LEU A 516 4.63 -15.04 -60.96
CA LEU A 516 3.79 -16.15 -61.42
C LEU A 516 2.51 -15.56 -62.05
N GLY A 517 2.64 -15.06 -63.28
CA GLY A 517 1.53 -14.45 -64.03
C GLY A 517 1.07 -13.13 -63.41
N SER A 518 -0.15 -13.11 -62.87
CA SER A 518 -0.73 -12.00 -62.10
C SER A 518 -0.18 -11.92 -60.65
N ASN A 519 0.32 -13.03 -60.11
CA ASN A 519 0.74 -13.14 -58.73
C ASN A 519 2.26 -13.05 -58.56
N LYS A 520 2.71 -12.78 -57.34
CA LYS A 520 4.10 -12.93 -56.87
C LYS A 520 4.11 -13.87 -55.66
N LYS A 521 4.99 -14.88 -55.67
CA LYS A 521 5.24 -15.78 -54.54
C LYS A 521 6.57 -15.38 -53.90
N GLN A 522 6.52 -14.98 -52.63
CA GLN A 522 7.69 -14.68 -51.82
C GLN A 522 7.97 -15.85 -50.87
N THR A 523 9.18 -16.37 -50.87
CA THR A 523 9.67 -17.34 -49.88
C THR A 523 10.51 -16.60 -48.84
N PHE A 524 10.25 -16.89 -47.57
CA PHE A 524 10.98 -16.38 -46.42
C PHE A 524 11.58 -17.56 -45.67
N THR A 525 12.90 -17.53 -45.51
CA THR A 525 13.62 -18.52 -44.68
C THR A 525 14.32 -17.80 -43.55
N TYR A 526 14.08 -18.27 -42.32
CA TYR A 526 14.71 -17.78 -41.11
C TYR A 526 15.46 -18.91 -40.41
N GLU A 527 16.64 -18.60 -39.89
CA GLU A 527 17.37 -19.47 -38.99
C GLU A 527 17.31 -18.89 -37.57
N ILE A 528 16.89 -19.72 -36.62
CA ILE A 528 16.93 -19.42 -35.18
C ILE A 528 18.09 -20.21 -34.59
N THR A 529 19.09 -19.51 -34.05
CA THR A 529 20.19 -20.16 -33.32
C THR A 529 19.97 -19.96 -31.82
N VAL A 530 19.99 -21.04 -31.04
CA VAL A 530 19.91 -21.02 -29.57
C VAL A 530 21.21 -21.58 -29.01
N ARG A 531 21.85 -20.86 -28.08
CA ARG A 531 23.12 -21.23 -27.44
C ARG A 531 23.03 -21.13 -25.93
N ASN A 532 23.33 -22.23 -25.23
CA ASN A 532 23.38 -22.27 -23.78
C ASN A 532 24.80 -21.95 -23.26
N ASN A 533 25.01 -20.76 -22.68
CA ASN A 533 26.28 -20.40 -22.01
C ASN A 533 26.23 -20.57 -20.48
N LYS A 534 25.23 -21.26 -19.93
CA LYS A 534 25.21 -21.65 -18.51
C LYS A 534 26.09 -22.88 -18.28
N LYS A 535 26.43 -23.13 -17.01
CA LYS A 535 27.13 -24.35 -16.56
C LYS A 535 26.20 -25.56 -16.40
N GLU A 536 24.90 -25.35 -16.62
CA GLU A 536 23.81 -26.30 -16.35
C GLU A 536 23.03 -26.58 -17.64
N ALA A 537 22.34 -27.72 -17.68
CA ALA A 537 21.44 -28.01 -18.78
C ALA A 537 20.21 -27.08 -18.76
N VAL A 538 19.76 -26.65 -19.93
CA VAL A 538 18.61 -25.77 -20.12
C VAL A 538 17.48 -26.58 -20.75
N GLN A 539 16.35 -26.67 -20.06
CA GLN A 539 15.07 -27.05 -20.67
C GLN A 539 14.38 -25.78 -21.16
N MET A 540 13.95 -25.76 -22.42
CA MET A 540 13.39 -24.58 -23.06
C MET A 540 12.14 -24.91 -23.86
N GLU A 541 11.20 -23.97 -23.91
CA GLU A 541 10.12 -23.88 -24.88
C GLU A 541 10.37 -22.69 -25.81
N LEU A 542 10.71 -22.97 -27.06
CA LEU A 542 10.96 -21.99 -28.11
C LEU A 542 9.71 -21.89 -28.99
N ARG A 543 9.21 -20.68 -29.25
CA ARG A 543 8.10 -20.46 -30.20
C ARG A 543 8.46 -19.45 -31.29
N ASP A 544 7.85 -19.61 -32.44
CA ASP A 544 7.83 -18.61 -33.52
C ASP A 544 6.52 -18.73 -34.33
N GLN A 545 6.33 -17.94 -35.38
CA GLN A 545 5.10 -17.98 -36.17
C GLN A 545 5.32 -17.67 -37.67
N TYR A 546 4.64 -18.42 -38.52
CA TYR A 546 4.38 -18.07 -39.92
C TYR A 546 3.03 -17.31 -40.01
N PRO A 547 2.83 -16.44 -41.01
CA PRO A 547 1.58 -15.69 -41.15
C PRO A 547 0.42 -16.60 -41.59
N LEU A 548 -0.81 -16.16 -41.33
CA LEU A 548 -2.03 -16.77 -41.87
C LEU A 548 -2.83 -15.73 -42.67
N SER A 549 -3.75 -16.20 -43.50
CA SER A 549 -4.64 -15.34 -44.30
C SER A 549 -6.09 -15.78 -44.17
N THR A 550 -6.98 -14.81 -43.95
CA THR A 550 -8.44 -14.95 -44.14
C THR A 550 -8.90 -14.49 -45.52
N ASN A 551 -8.00 -13.91 -46.33
CA ASN A 551 -8.28 -13.43 -47.68
C ASN A 551 -7.93 -14.51 -48.72
N LYS A 552 -8.90 -14.86 -49.56
CA LYS A 552 -8.80 -15.86 -50.64
C LYS A 552 -7.78 -15.49 -51.73
N ASP A 553 -7.42 -14.21 -51.85
CA ASP A 553 -6.36 -13.74 -52.76
C ASP A 553 -4.94 -14.11 -52.31
N ILE A 554 -4.75 -14.49 -51.03
CA ILE A 554 -3.43 -14.67 -50.42
C ILE A 554 -3.30 -16.12 -49.92
N GLU A 555 -2.51 -16.89 -50.65
CA GLU A 555 -2.11 -18.25 -50.26
C GLU A 555 -0.87 -18.20 -49.36
N VAL A 556 -0.90 -18.91 -48.23
CA VAL A 556 0.28 -19.10 -47.37
C VAL A 556 0.57 -20.58 -47.21
N GLU A 557 1.85 -20.95 -47.31
CA GLU A 557 2.34 -22.33 -47.28
C GLU A 557 3.57 -22.42 -46.38
N LEU A 558 3.51 -23.28 -45.35
CA LEU A 558 4.67 -23.62 -44.53
C LEU A 558 5.51 -24.69 -45.25
N LEU A 559 6.78 -24.39 -45.51
CA LEU A 559 7.70 -25.22 -46.31
C LEU A 559 8.70 -26.00 -45.44
N GLN A 560 9.06 -25.48 -44.26
CA GLN A 560 9.95 -26.14 -43.31
C GLN A 560 9.63 -25.69 -41.89
N SER A 561 9.51 -26.66 -40.98
CA SER A 561 9.22 -26.47 -39.54
C SER A 561 10.30 -27.03 -38.61
N ASP A 562 11.30 -27.75 -39.14
CA ASP A 562 12.46 -28.29 -38.43
C ASP A 562 12.12 -28.99 -37.11
N GLY A 563 11.14 -29.91 -37.17
CA GLY A 563 10.69 -30.70 -36.01
C GLY A 563 9.74 -29.99 -35.04
N ALA A 564 9.25 -28.78 -35.35
CA ALA A 564 8.27 -28.11 -34.52
C ALA A 564 6.94 -28.87 -34.43
N SER A 565 6.29 -28.78 -33.26
CA SER A 565 4.84 -28.91 -33.17
C SER A 565 4.21 -27.66 -33.78
N VAL A 566 3.36 -27.81 -34.79
CA VAL A 566 2.75 -26.71 -35.53
C VAL A 566 1.24 -26.66 -35.25
N ASN A 567 0.74 -25.50 -34.83
CA ASN A 567 -0.68 -25.19 -34.80
C ASN A 567 -1.05 -24.42 -36.09
N THR A 568 -1.81 -25.05 -36.98
CA THR A 568 -2.16 -24.49 -38.30
C THR A 568 -3.27 -23.44 -38.26
N GLU A 569 -4.02 -23.35 -37.16
CA GLU A 569 -5.10 -22.36 -36.95
C GLU A 569 -4.58 -21.00 -36.47
N THR A 570 -3.42 -20.99 -35.82
CA THR A 570 -2.75 -19.80 -35.27
C THR A 570 -1.42 -19.46 -35.93
N GLY A 571 -0.85 -20.40 -36.72
CA GLY A 571 0.43 -20.24 -37.40
C GLY A 571 1.66 -20.42 -36.49
N ILE A 572 1.45 -20.87 -35.25
CA ILE A 572 2.49 -21.00 -34.23
C ILE A 572 3.29 -22.29 -34.44
N LEU A 573 4.62 -22.17 -34.41
CA LEU A 573 5.57 -23.27 -34.31
C LEU A 573 6.13 -23.33 -32.88
N THR A 574 6.20 -24.52 -32.28
CA THR A 574 6.78 -24.74 -30.95
C THR A 574 7.79 -25.88 -30.96
N TRP A 575 9.00 -25.62 -30.45
CA TRP A 575 10.03 -26.61 -30.14
C TRP A 575 10.21 -26.68 -28.62
N LYS A 576 10.51 -27.86 -28.07
CA LYS A 576 10.85 -28.03 -26.64
C LYS A 576 12.28 -28.56 -26.43
N PRO A 577 13.33 -27.82 -26.82
CA PRO A 577 14.68 -28.34 -26.76
C PRO A 577 15.26 -28.38 -25.34
N GLN A 578 15.89 -29.51 -25.02
CA GLN A 578 16.88 -29.60 -23.96
C GLN A 578 18.27 -29.29 -24.53
N LEU A 579 19.05 -28.47 -23.83
CA LEU A 579 20.37 -27.98 -24.23
C LEU A 579 21.42 -28.26 -23.15
N ALA A 580 22.47 -29.00 -23.48
CA ALA A 580 23.61 -29.21 -22.59
C ALA A 580 24.41 -27.91 -22.34
N PRO A 581 25.26 -27.83 -21.30
CA PRO A 581 26.17 -26.71 -21.10
C PRO A 581 27.06 -26.48 -22.33
N GLY A 582 27.07 -25.25 -22.87
CA GLY A 582 27.81 -24.90 -24.08
C GLY A 582 27.16 -25.29 -25.41
N GLU A 583 26.04 -26.03 -25.40
CA GLU A 583 25.41 -26.54 -26.62
C GLU A 583 24.78 -25.42 -27.47
N ILE A 584 24.86 -25.59 -28.80
CA ILE A 584 24.23 -24.73 -29.80
C ILE A 584 23.29 -25.59 -30.64
N LYS A 585 22.02 -25.17 -30.76
CA LYS A 585 21.06 -25.75 -31.71
C LYS A 585 20.57 -24.69 -32.69
N LYS A 586 20.21 -25.14 -33.89
CA LYS A 586 19.66 -24.32 -34.96
C LYS A 586 18.32 -24.90 -35.41
N TYR A 587 17.38 -24.02 -35.71
CA TYR A 587 16.06 -24.35 -36.24
C TYR A 587 15.78 -23.49 -37.46
N ARG A 588 15.37 -24.11 -38.57
CA ARG A 588 15.08 -23.41 -39.82
C ARG A 588 13.59 -23.40 -40.14
N ILE A 589 13.01 -22.20 -40.14
CA ILE A 589 11.63 -21.97 -40.54
C ILE A 589 11.64 -21.45 -41.97
N SER A 590 10.95 -22.15 -42.86
CA SER A 590 10.74 -21.70 -44.24
C SER A 590 9.24 -21.63 -44.50
N TYR A 591 8.74 -20.50 -44.98
CA TYR A 591 7.35 -20.36 -45.44
C TYR A 591 7.29 -19.51 -46.70
N SER A 592 6.16 -19.55 -47.40
CA SER A 592 5.93 -18.70 -48.56
C SER A 592 4.53 -18.12 -48.62
N VAL A 593 4.44 -16.92 -49.20
CA VAL A 593 3.20 -16.16 -49.36
C VAL A 593 3.05 -15.81 -50.84
N LYS A 594 1.93 -16.20 -51.45
CA LYS A 594 1.60 -15.94 -52.87
C LYS A 594 0.35 -15.06 -52.94
N TYR A 595 0.46 -13.94 -53.64
CA TYR A 595 -0.56 -12.89 -53.67
C TYR A 595 -0.46 -12.03 -54.95
N PRO A 596 -1.49 -11.21 -55.29
CA PRO A 596 -1.48 -10.36 -56.48
C PRO A 596 -0.29 -9.38 -56.51
N LYS A 597 0.35 -9.26 -57.67
CA LYS A 597 1.63 -8.53 -57.79
C LYS A 597 1.51 -7.02 -57.66
N ASP A 598 0.33 -6.49 -57.95
CA ASP A 598 -0.13 -5.11 -57.81
C ASP A 598 -0.42 -4.72 -56.34
N LYS A 599 -0.85 -5.68 -55.51
CA LYS A 599 -1.18 -5.42 -54.10
C LYS A 599 0.07 -5.37 -53.21
N GLN A 600 -0.03 -4.58 -52.14
CA GLN A 600 0.89 -4.61 -51.00
C GLN A 600 0.24 -5.35 -49.82
N ILE A 601 1.05 -6.00 -48.99
CA ILE A 601 0.64 -6.70 -47.75
C ILE A 601 1.70 -6.48 -46.68
N ASN A 602 1.30 -6.58 -45.41
CA ASN A 602 2.18 -6.45 -44.24
C ASN A 602 2.70 -7.85 -43.83
N LEU A 603 4.01 -8.02 -43.60
CA LEU A 603 4.70 -9.33 -43.50
C LEU A 603 5.75 -9.42 -42.38
#